data_AF-X1N2H9-F1
#
_entry.id   AF-X1N2H9-F1
#
_cell.length_a   1.000
_cell.length_b   1.000
_cell.length_c   1.000
_cell.angle_alpha   90.00
_cell.angle_beta   90.00
_cell.angle_gamma   90.00
#
_symmetry.space_group_name_H-M   'P 1'
#
loop_
_entity.id
_entity.type
_entity.pdbx_description
1 polymer ?
#
loop_
_entity_poly.entity_id
_entity_poly.type
_entity_poly.pdbx_seq_one_letter_code
_entity_poly.pdbx_strand_id
1 'polypeptide(L)'
;AGFVFLIKRNIKFGICSFLLIIFNFIVIPLYLSHANPNYLIDSMIIITFYIAYGFLLILDTSVFLFNKSLKGKKILRIDNFLKYFLVVILFLFFTFYPISFIYANYGRADLSEPEDVYKFWDEAFSNIEDESRIYVHVISTNIGMFVNRYEYSEKEIKYVYHNSPEYTVENIIEDLDKNILVYFVGNSEELKLTFKTEKIGKTYYWDWYNETLKLYKIINPIVNIKINYLISGYTREFGEIFNVEYVIKNKNKESIKITSLELELPDSIEFIEVDSDGFVSQQPGISRGIYTCPCNFNTLETSFKVMEIFEL
;
A
#
# COMPACT_ATOMS: atom_id res chain seq x y z
N ALA A 1 0.13 24.49 43.96
CA ALA A 1 -0.47 25.77 44.43
C ALA A 1 -1.83 26.04 43.78
N GLY A 2 -1.92 26.13 42.45
CA GLY A 2 -3.18 26.44 41.75
C GLY A 2 -4.30 25.41 41.94
N PHE A 3 -3.99 24.11 41.98
CA PHE A 3 -4.97 23.07 42.33
C PHE A 3 -5.60 23.28 43.72
N VAL A 4 -4.77 23.56 44.74
CA VAL A 4 -5.22 23.82 46.11
C VAL A 4 -6.10 25.07 46.17
N PHE A 5 -5.74 26.11 45.43
CA PHE A 5 -6.53 27.32 45.31
C PHE A 5 -7.86 27.08 44.58
N LEU A 6 -7.84 26.26 43.53
CA LEU A 6 -9.03 25.84 42.80
C LEU A 6 -10.01 25.11 43.71
N ILE A 7 -9.56 24.12 44.49
CA ILE A 7 -10.40 23.41 45.46
C ILE A 7 -11.02 24.39 46.45
N LYS A 8 -10.23 25.36 46.94
CA LYS A 8 -10.70 26.37 47.89
C LYS A 8 -11.75 27.32 47.31
N ARG A 9 -11.68 27.63 46.01
CA ARG A 9 -12.63 28.51 45.29
C ARG A 9 -13.86 27.77 44.76
N ASN A 10 -13.68 26.54 44.26
CA ASN A 10 -14.73 25.73 43.64
C ASN A 10 -14.39 24.23 43.75
N ILE A 11 -14.81 23.64 44.87
CA ILE A 11 -14.50 22.25 45.22
C ILE A 11 -15.00 21.23 44.20
N LYS A 12 -16.19 21.45 43.61
CA LYS A 12 -16.78 20.54 42.62
C LYS A 12 -15.92 20.48 41.35
N PHE A 13 -15.49 21.64 40.84
CA PHE A 13 -14.63 21.71 39.67
C PHE A 13 -13.22 21.18 39.95
N GLY A 14 -12.69 21.43 41.16
CA GLY A 14 -11.43 20.84 41.62
C GLY A 14 -11.46 19.31 41.62
N ILE A 15 -12.52 18.70 42.17
CA ILE A 15 -12.70 17.24 42.18
C ILE A 15 -12.88 16.68 40.77
N CYS A 16 -13.73 17.31 39.92
CA CYS A 16 -13.93 16.85 38.55
C CYS A 16 -12.64 16.90 37.71
N SER A 17 -11.87 17.99 37.78
CA SER A 17 -10.60 18.09 37.05
C SER A 17 -9.56 17.08 37.55
N PHE A 18 -9.52 16.80 38.85
CA PHE A 18 -8.63 15.79 39.42
C PHE A 18 -9.01 14.38 38.93
N LEU A 19 -10.31 14.06 38.92
CA LEU A 19 -10.81 12.80 38.38
C LEU A 19 -10.52 12.66 36.89
N LEU A 20 -10.59 13.74 36.09
CA LEU A 20 -10.23 13.72 34.67
C LEU A 20 -8.75 13.39 34.44
N ILE A 21 -7.84 13.83 35.31
CA ILE A 21 -6.43 13.41 35.27
C ILE A 21 -6.32 11.93 35.59
N ILE A 22 -6.97 11.46 36.66
CA ILE A 22 -6.95 10.05 37.03
C ILE A 22 -7.50 9.18 35.90
N PHE A 23 -8.62 9.55 35.29
CA PHE A 23 -9.20 8.79 34.19
C PHE A 23 -8.34 8.83 32.92
N ASN A 24 -7.67 9.95 32.62
CA ASN A 24 -6.73 10.02 31.49
C ASN A 24 -5.42 9.25 31.72
N PHE A 25 -4.89 9.24 32.95
CA PHE A 25 -3.60 8.62 33.25
C PHE A 25 -3.67 7.16 33.73
N ILE A 26 -4.78 6.73 34.34
CA ILE A 26 -4.89 5.38 34.93
C ILE A 26 -5.68 4.44 34.03
N VAL A 27 -6.87 4.85 33.58
CA VAL A 27 -7.75 3.94 32.85
C VAL A 27 -7.09 3.51 31.54
N ILE A 28 -6.50 4.45 30.81
CA ILE A 28 -6.17 4.13 29.43
C ILE A 28 -4.90 3.29 29.27
N PRO A 29 -3.82 3.47 30.05
CA PRO A 29 -2.72 2.52 30.09
C PRO A 29 -3.11 1.11 30.54
N LEU A 30 -4.24 0.95 31.24
CA LEU A 30 -4.78 -0.36 31.62
C LEU A 30 -5.56 -1.05 30.48
N TYR A 31 -6.02 -0.32 29.47
CA TYR A 31 -6.86 -0.85 28.37
C TYR A 31 -6.23 -0.72 26.98
N LEU A 32 -5.21 0.11 26.80
CA LEU A 32 -4.47 0.27 25.56
C LEU A 32 -3.00 -0.12 25.79
N SER A 33 -2.47 -1.01 24.95
CA SER A 33 -1.07 -1.49 25.01
C SER A 33 -0.05 -0.46 24.53
N HIS A 34 -0.51 0.70 24.05
CA HIS A 34 0.31 1.76 23.49
C HIS A 34 -0.14 3.14 23.99
N ALA A 35 0.80 4.09 24.02
CA ALA A 35 0.48 5.49 24.33
C ALA A 35 -0.32 6.09 23.16
N ASN A 36 -1.52 6.62 23.43
CA ASN A 36 -2.32 7.35 22.45
C ASN A 36 -1.68 8.73 22.24
N PRO A 37 -1.44 9.14 20.98
CA PRO A 37 -0.81 10.43 20.66
C PRO A 37 -1.56 11.63 21.24
N ASN A 38 -2.86 11.51 21.53
CA ASN A 38 -3.67 12.60 22.09
C ASN A 38 -3.56 12.75 23.63
N TYR A 39 -2.89 11.84 24.36
CA TYR A 39 -2.80 11.91 25.84
C TYR A 39 -2.11 13.15 26.36
N LEU A 40 -1.07 13.57 25.64
CA LEU A 40 -0.30 14.75 26.01
C LEU A 40 -1.19 15.99 25.94
N ILE A 41 -2.02 16.09 24.90
CA ILE A 41 -2.91 17.23 24.66
C ILE A 41 -4.00 17.30 25.75
N ASP A 42 -4.67 16.19 26.04
CA ASP A 42 -5.73 16.14 27.06
C ASP A 42 -5.19 16.49 28.45
N SER A 43 -4.01 15.97 28.80
CA SER A 43 -3.33 16.28 30.06
C SER A 43 -2.89 17.73 30.14
N MET A 44 -2.41 18.30 29.03
CA MET A 44 -2.02 19.71 28.95
C MET A 44 -3.21 20.65 29.15
N ILE A 45 -4.37 20.34 28.56
CA ILE A 45 -5.62 21.10 28.73
C ILE A 45 -6.05 21.12 30.20
N ILE A 46 -5.93 20.01 30.92
CA ILE A 46 -6.31 19.97 32.34
C ILE A 46 -5.31 20.76 33.20
N ILE A 47 -4.01 20.63 32.93
CA ILE A 47 -2.95 21.35 33.66
C ILE A 47 -3.10 22.87 33.47
N THR A 48 -3.55 23.33 32.29
CA THR A 48 -3.84 24.75 32.08
C THR A 48 -4.86 25.29 33.08
N PHE A 49 -5.88 24.55 33.51
CA PHE A 49 -6.78 25.05 34.56
C PHE A 49 -6.05 25.32 35.88
N TYR A 50 -5.10 24.46 36.27
CA TYR A 50 -4.37 24.64 37.52
C TYR A 50 -3.39 25.80 37.46
N ILE A 51 -2.75 26.03 36.32
CA ILE A 51 -1.87 27.18 36.16
C ILE A 51 -2.70 28.48 36.28
N ALA A 52 -3.92 28.53 35.75
CA ALA A 52 -4.76 29.73 35.74
C ALA A 52 -5.20 30.11 37.17
N TYR A 53 -5.62 29.10 37.94
CA TYR A 53 -5.91 29.28 39.36
C TYR A 53 -4.66 29.62 40.19
N GLY A 54 -3.47 29.16 39.77
CA GLY A 54 -2.21 29.57 40.36
C GLY A 54 -1.96 31.08 40.21
N PHE A 55 -2.21 31.63 39.03
CA PHE A 55 -2.09 33.07 38.80
C PHE A 55 -3.17 33.90 39.51
N LEU A 56 -4.41 33.40 39.60
CA LEU A 56 -5.44 34.04 40.41
C LEU A 56 -5.05 34.11 41.89
N LEU A 57 -4.42 33.06 42.43
CA LEU A 57 -3.88 33.09 43.79
C LEU A 57 -2.82 34.20 43.93
N ILE A 58 -1.90 34.33 42.96
CA ILE A 58 -0.85 35.37 42.99
C ILE A 58 -1.48 36.76 42.95
N LEU A 59 -2.50 36.96 42.11
CA LEU A 59 -3.25 38.22 42.04
C LEU A 59 -3.91 38.55 43.38
N ASP A 60 -4.72 37.63 43.93
CA ASP A 60 -5.44 37.82 45.19
C ASP A 60 -4.46 38.10 46.35
N THR A 61 -3.33 37.39 46.37
CA THR A 61 -2.28 37.58 47.38
C THR A 61 -1.59 38.94 47.23
N SER A 62 -1.30 39.36 46.00
CA SER A 62 -0.69 40.66 45.72
C SER A 62 -1.61 41.80 46.13
N VAL A 63 -2.91 41.72 45.78
CA VAL A 63 -3.93 42.69 46.20
C VAL A 63 -4.04 42.75 47.73
N PHE A 64 -4.05 41.61 48.40
CA PHE A 64 -4.09 41.54 49.86
C PHE A 64 -2.86 42.21 50.50
N LEU A 65 -1.64 41.88 50.04
CA LEU A 65 -0.41 42.48 50.55
C LEU A 65 -0.37 43.99 50.31
N PHE A 66 -0.81 44.45 49.15
CA PHE A 66 -0.85 45.87 48.80
C PHE A 66 -1.87 46.65 49.66
N ASN A 67 -3.07 46.10 49.84
CA ASN A 67 -4.10 46.69 50.70
C ASN A 67 -3.66 46.73 52.17
N LYS A 68 -2.93 45.70 52.63
CA LYS A 68 -2.37 45.66 53.98
C LYS A 68 -1.23 46.68 54.15
N SER A 69 -0.44 46.92 53.10
CA SER A 69 0.60 47.95 53.07
C SER A 69 0.03 49.37 53.08
N LEU A 70 -1.19 49.57 52.59
CA LEU A 70 -1.86 50.88 52.44
C LEU A 70 -2.68 51.32 53.67
N LYS A 71 -2.47 50.73 54.85
CA LYS A 71 -3.19 51.07 56.10
C LYS A 71 -3.33 52.59 56.27
N GLY A 72 -4.51 53.12 55.93
CA GLY A 72 -4.91 54.51 56.16
C GLY A 72 -5.24 55.36 54.91
N LYS A 73 -4.98 54.93 53.67
CA LYS A 73 -5.39 55.69 52.47
C LYS A 73 -6.40 54.90 51.62
N LYS A 74 -7.40 55.63 51.10
CA LYS A 74 -8.57 55.12 50.34
C LYS A 74 -8.21 53.92 49.46
N ILE A 75 -9.03 52.86 49.58
CA ILE A 75 -9.00 51.67 48.71
C ILE A 75 -8.95 52.15 47.26
N LEU A 76 -7.82 51.98 46.60
CA LEU A 76 -7.73 52.23 45.17
C LEU A 76 -8.55 51.14 44.49
N ARG A 77 -9.60 51.53 43.76
CA ARG A 77 -10.17 50.68 42.71
C ARG A 77 -9.00 50.37 41.79
N ILE A 78 -8.55 49.12 41.77
CA ILE A 78 -7.63 48.63 40.75
C ILE A 78 -8.28 49.01 39.42
N ASP A 79 -7.70 49.97 38.72
CA ASP A 79 -8.28 50.50 37.49
C ASP A 79 -8.56 49.33 36.55
N ASN A 80 -9.70 49.37 35.85
CA ASN A 80 -10.09 48.34 34.89
C ASN A 80 -8.93 48.00 33.93
N PHE A 81 -8.10 48.99 33.61
CA PHE A 81 -6.86 48.84 32.85
C PHE A 81 -5.91 47.78 33.42
N LEU A 82 -5.57 47.83 34.72
CA LEU A 82 -4.63 46.89 35.32
C LEU A 82 -5.18 45.46 35.32
N LYS A 83 -6.51 45.33 35.52
CA LYS A 83 -7.22 44.04 35.46
C LYS A 83 -7.17 43.45 34.05
N TYR A 84 -7.49 44.24 33.03
CA TYR A 84 -7.43 43.79 31.64
C TYR A 84 -5.99 43.53 31.16
N PHE A 85 -5.03 44.34 31.59
CA PHE A 85 -3.61 44.14 31.33
C PHE A 85 -3.11 42.81 31.90
N LEU A 86 -3.46 42.49 33.15
CA LEU A 86 -3.14 41.21 33.77
C LEU A 86 -3.83 40.04 33.07
N VAL A 87 -5.09 40.19 32.66
CA VAL A 87 -5.82 39.17 31.89
C VAL A 87 -5.16 38.94 30.53
N VAL A 88 -4.73 39.99 29.84
CA VAL A 88 -4.04 39.90 28.54
C VAL A 88 -2.67 39.24 28.68
N ILE A 89 -1.89 39.61 29.70
CA ILE A 89 -0.61 38.94 30.01
C ILE A 89 -0.85 37.47 30.36
N LEU A 90 -1.87 37.17 31.16
CA LEU A 90 -2.27 35.81 31.47
C LEU A 90 -2.60 35.04 30.21
N PHE A 91 -3.40 35.62 29.31
CA PHE A 91 -3.79 34.99 28.05
C PHE A 91 -2.59 34.77 27.14
N LEU A 92 -1.70 35.75 27.00
CA LEU A 92 -0.44 35.64 26.25
C LEU A 92 0.44 34.53 26.81
N PHE A 93 0.65 34.45 28.12
CA PHE A 93 1.43 33.35 28.71
C PHE A 93 0.70 32.00 28.63
N PHE A 94 -0.64 31.98 28.59
CA PHE A 94 -1.44 30.75 28.49
C PHE A 94 -1.53 30.16 27.11
N THR A 95 -1.59 31.00 26.07
CA THR A 95 -1.72 30.53 24.70
C THR A 95 -0.35 30.46 24.06
N PHE A 96 0.47 31.50 24.21
CA PHE A 96 1.75 31.57 23.51
C PHE A 96 2.78 30.59 24.05
N TYR A 97 2.90 30.44 25.38
CA TYR A 97 3.94 29.57 25.94
C TYR A 97 3.68 28.08 25.65
N PRO A 98 2.46 27.52 25.84
CA PRO A 98 2.20 26.13 25.47
C PRO A 98 2.31 25.91 23.96
N ILE A 99 1.82 26.82 23.11
CA ILE A 99 1.94 26.70 21.65
C ILE A 99 3.40 26.74 21.22
N SER A 100 4.19 27.68 21.75
CA SER A 100 5.63 27.79 21.53
C SER A 100 6.36 26.52 21.99
N PHE A 101 5.99 25.99 23.16
CA PHE A 101 6.62 24.81 23.73
C PHE A 101 6.28 23.54 22.95
N ILE A 102 5.01 23.39 22.54
CA ILE A 102 4.55 22.31 21.66
C ILE A 102 5.29 22.42 20.33
N TYR A 103 5.29 23.59 19.68
CA TYR A 103 5.96 23.78 18.39
C TYR A 103 7.46 23.47 18.46
N ALA A 104 8.16 23.98 19.49
CA ALA A 104 9.60 23.75 19.65
C ALA A 104 9.96 22.30 20.01
N ASN A 105 9.02 21.51 20.52
CA ASN A 105 9.25 20.11 20.91
C ASN A 105 8.37 19.13 20.14
N TYR A 106 7.65 19.57 19.10
CA TYR A 106 6.69 18.74 18.37
C TYR A 106 7.39 17.55 17.76
N GLY A 107 8.51 17.75 17.05
CA GLY A 107 9.31 16.66 16.50
C GLY A 107 10.02 15.77 17.55
N ARG A 108 10.01 16.13 18.84
CA ARG A 108 10.47 15.25 19.94
C ARG A 108 9.32 14.50 20.62
N ALA A 109 8.13 15.10 20.63
CA ALA A 109 6.91 14.53 21.17
C ALA A 109 6.22 13.60 20.15
N ASP A 110 6.43 13.88 18.87
CA ASP A 110 6.01 13.06 17.75
C ASP A 110 6.98 11.88 17.59
N LEU A 111 6.72 10.86 18.38
CA LEU A 111 7.33 9.53 18.26
C LEU A 111 6.54 8.66 17.26
N SER A 112 5.63 9.24 16.48
CA SER A 112 4.92 8.47 15.47
C SER A 112 5.89 8.12 14.35
N GLU A 113 6.34 6.86 14.36
CA GLU A 113 6.96 6.32 13.18
C GLU A 113 5.85 6.06 12.15
N PRO A 114 6.11 6.30 10.85
CA PRO A 114 5.17 5.89 9.82
C PRO A 114 4.90 4.39 9.97
N GLU A 115 3.64 3.99 9.76
CA GLU A 115 3.27 2.59 9.82
C GLU A 115 4.14 1.74 8.89
N ASP A 116 4.39 0.50 9.27
CA ASP A 116 5.25 -0.43 8.51
C ASP A 116 4.79 -0.60 7.06
N VAL A 117 3.50 -0.46 6.78
CA VAL A 117 2.94 -0.46 5.42
C VAL A 117 3.41 0.74 4.59
N TYR A 118 3.51 1.93 5.19
CA TYR A 118 4.01 3.11 4.52
C TYR A 118 5.52 3.01 4.31
N LYS A 119 6.26 2.57 5.34
CA LYS A 119 7.71 2.28 5.23
C LYS A 119 8.00 1.28 4.11
N PHE A 120 7.17 0.25 3.95
CA PHE A 120 7.29 -0.68 2.82
C PHE A 120 7.13 0.02 1.47
N TRP A 121 6.08 0.82 1.28
CA TRP A 121 5.83 1.48 0.01
C TRP A 121 6.91 2.50 -0.33
N ASP A 122 7.36 3.28 0.65
CA ASP A 122 8.50 4.19 0.50
C ASP A 122 9.77 3.43 0.11
N GLU A 123 10.13 2.36 0.82
CA GLU A 123 11.27 1.51 0.46
C GLU A 123 11.09 0.89 -0.93
N ALA A 124 9.89 0.44 -1.29
CA ALA A 124 9.61 -0.15 -2.59
C ALA A 124 9.85 0.84 -3.72
N PHE A 125 9.25 2.04 -3.68
CA PHE A 125 9.44 3.05 -4.71
C PHE A 125 10.85 3.62 -4.76
N SER A 126 11.54 3.71 -3.63
CA SER A 126 12.97 4.09 -3.63
C SER A 126 13.83 3.12 -4.44
N ASN A 127 13.53 1.82 -4.36
CA ASN A 127 14.27 0.74 -5.02
C ASN A 127 13.86 0.48 -6.48
N ILE A 128 12.70 0.98 -6.90
CA ILE A 128 12.22 0.86 -8.28
C ILE A 128 12.88 1.92 -9.15
N GLU A 129 13.39 1.51 -10.30
CA GLU A 129 14.01 2.36 -11.31
C GLU A 129 12.98 3.24 -12.03
N ASP A 130 13.44 4.36 -12.56
CA ASP A 130 12.62 5.33 -13.29
C ASP A 130 12.04 4.74 -14.58
N GLU A 131 10.91 5.30 -15.04
CA GLU A 131 10.16 4.90 -16.26
C GLU A 131 9.76 3.41 -16.28
N SER A 132 9.67 2.78 -15.10
CA SER A 132 9.33 1.37 -14.95
C SER A 132 7.82 1.15 -14.74
N ARG A 133 7.42 -0.11 -14.62
CA ARG A 133 6.05 -0.50 -14.31
C ARG A 133 5.97 -1.40 -13.11
N ILE A 134 4.99 -1.15 -12.24
CA ILE A 134 4.68 -1.99 -11.08
C ILE A 134 3.27 -2.56 -11.16
N TYR A 135 3.16 -3.87 -11.00
CA TYR A 135 1.90 -4.62 -10.93
C TYR A 135 1.57 -4.95 -9.47
N VAL A 136 0.41 -4.50 -8.99
CA VAL A 136 0.07 -4.61 -7.57
C VAL A 136 -1.23 -5.38 -7.31
N HIS A 137 -1.11 -6.41 -6.48
CA HIS A 137 -2.20 -7.23 -5.96
C HIS A 137 -2.10 -7.39 -4.43
N VAL A 138 -2.29 -6.29 -3.72
CA VAL A 138 -2.34 -6.22 -2.24
C VAL A 138 -3.43 -5.26 -1.77
N ILE A 139 -3.90 -5.44 -0.53
CA ILE A 139 -4.93 -4.64 0.14
C ILE A 139 -4.43 -3.19 0.32
N SER A 140 -3.15 -3.03 0.68
CA SER A 140 -2.49 -1.72 0.85
C SER A 140 -2.22 -0.94 -0.45
N THR A 141 -2.84 -1.31 -1.58
CA THR A 141 -2.62 -0.66 -2.88
C THR A 141 -2.93 0.84 -2.89
N ASN A 142 -3.86 1.30 -2.06
CA ASN A 142 -4.20 2.72 -1.93
C ASN A 142 -3.02 3.55 -1.38
N ILE A 143 -2.26 2.98 -0.44
CA ILE A 143 -1.07 3.63 0.13
C ILE A 143 0.03 3.67 -0.94
N GLY A 144 0.26 2.57 -1.65
CA GLY A 144 1.21 2.54 -2.77
C GLY A 144 0.89 3.56 -3.87
N MET A 145 -0.39 3.70 -4.24
CA MET A 145 -0.82 4.72 -5.20
C MET A 145 -0.55 6.15 -4.72
N PHE A 146 -0.74 6.42 -3.42
CA PHE A 146 -0.47 7.72 -2.83
C PHE A 146 1.03 8.04 -2.91
N VAL A 147 1.89 7.14 -2.42
CA VAL A 147 3.34 7.32 -2.42
C VAL A 147 3.87 7.52 -3.84
N ASN A 148 3.45 6.68 -4.80
CA ASN A 148 3.83 6.84 -6.20
C ASN A 148 3.46 8.21 -6.78
N ARG A 149 2.24 8.69 -6.50
CA ARG A 149 1.71 9.90 -7.12
C ARG A 149 2.29 11.18 -6.52
N TYR A 150 2.54 11.21 -5.22
CA TYR A 150 2.85 12.45 -4.51
C TYR A 150 4.28 12.56 -4.03
N GLU A 151 4.99 11.44 -3.87
CA GLU A 151 6.34 11.42 -3.31
C GLU A 151 7.40 10.97 -4.32
N TYR A 152 7.02 10.11 -5.27
CA TYR A 152 7.92 9.58 -6.32
C TYR A 152 7.41 9.88 -7.74
N SER A 153 6.66 10.98 -7.89
CA SER A 153 6.01 11.36 -9.15
C SER A 153 7.00 11.55 -10.32
N GLU A 154 8.21 11.99 -9.99
CA GLU A 154 9.30 12.28 -10.90
C GLU A 154 9.94 11.02 -11.50
N LYS A 155 9.75 9.85 -10.89
CA LYS A 155 10.23 8.58 -11.46
C LYS A 155 9.38 8.06 -12.61
N GLU A 156 8.21 8.66 -12.84
CA GLU A 156 7.27 8.26 -13.90
C GLU A 156 6.87 6.76 -13.88
N ILE A 157 6.85 6.15 -12.69
CA ILE A 157 6.52 4.72 -12.53
C ILE A 157 5.04 4.50 -12.82
N LYS A 158 4.73 3.66 -13.82
CA LYS A 158 3.35 3.30 -14.12
C LYS A 158 2.84 2.27 -13.11
N TYR A 159 1.82 2.65 -12.36
CA TYR A 159 1.20 1.82 -11.33
C TYR A 159 -0.03 1.09 -11.89
N VAL A 160 0.05 -0.24 -12.01
CA VAL A 160 -1.04 -1.10 -12.50
C VAL A 160 -1.59 -1.93 -11.35
N TYR A 161 -2.81 -1.61 -10.91
CA TYR A 161 -3.49 -2.33 -9.84
C TYR A 161 -4.31 -3.51 -10.40
N HIS A 162 -4.54 -4.54 -9.60
CA HIS A 162 -5.21 -5.80 -10.00
C HIS A 162 -6.59 -5.64 -10.65
N ASN A 163 -7.36 -4.61 -10.32
CA ASN A 163 -8.66 -4.34 -10.95
C ASN A 163 -8.55 -3.58 -12.29
N SER A 164 -7.33 -3.25 -12.74
CA SER A 164 -7.10 -2.67 -14.05
C SER A 164 -7.16 -3.75 -15.13
N PRO A 165 -7.79 -3.50 -16.29
CA PRO A 165 -7.72 -4.41 -17.43
C PRO A 165 -6.29 -4.60 -17.95
N GLU A 166 -5.36 -3.71 -17.57
CA GLU A 166 -3.95 -3.85 -17.91
C GLU A 166 -3.23 -4.92 -17.07
N TYR A 167 -3.82 -5.38 -15.95
CA TYR A 167 -3.24 -6.42 -15.09
C TYR A 167 -3.43 -7.79 -15.72
N THR A 168 -2.59 -8.14 -16.69
CA THR A 168 -2.56 -9.47 -17.32
C THR A 168 -1.14 -9.95 -17.55
N VAL A 169 -0.98 -11.28 -17.64
CA VAL A 169 0.31 -11.91 -17.94
C VAL A 169 0.83 -11.45 -19.30
N GLU A 170 -0.06 -11.33 -20.29
CA GLU A 170 0.27 -10.89 -21.65
C GLU A 170 0.85 -9.48 -21.65
N ASN A 171 0.25 -8.55 -20.89
CA ASN A 171 0.74 -7.17 -20.80
C ASN A 171 2.09 -7.10 -20.07
N ILE A 172 2.29 -7.90 -19.03
CA ILE A 172 3.59 -8.02 -18.35
C ILE A 172 4.67 -8.49 -19.34
N ILE A 173 4.36 -9.50 -20.16
CA ILE A 173 5.27 -10.00 -21.20
C ILE A 173 5.53 -8.92 -22.27
N GLU A 174 4.50 -8.19 -22.68
CA GLU A 174 4.62 -7.11 -23.66
C GLU A 174 5.54 -5.98 -23.16
N ASP A 175 5.45 -5.62 -21.89
CA ASP A 175 6.34 -4.63 -21.29
C ASP A 175 7.80 -5.10 -21.24
N LEU A 176 8.02 -6.38 -20.88
CA LEU A 176 9.35 -6.99 -20.92
C LEU A 176 9.91 -7.03 -22.36
N ASP A 177 9.09 -7.36 -23.36
CA ASP A 177 9.46 -7.37 -24.79
C ASP A 177 9.83 -5.94 -25.28
N LYS A 178 9.29 -4.90 -24.65
CA LYS A 178 9.64 -3.48 -24.89
C LYS A 178 10.85 -2.98 -24.09
N ASN A 179 11.54 -3.85 -23.36
CA ASN A 179 12.63 -3.52 -22.42
C ASN A 179 12.20 -2.59 -21.27
N ILE A 180 10.93 -2.59 -20.89
CA ILE A 180 10.46 -1.88 -19.69
C ILE A 180 10.79 -2.75 -18.48
N LEU A 181 11.35 -2.13 -17.43
CA LEU A 181 11.59 -2.82 -16.16
C LEU A 181 10.26 -3.06 -15.45
N VAL A 182 9.99 -4.31 -15.06
CA VAL A 182 8.72 -4.70 -14.44
C VAL A 182 8.92 -5.21 -13.02
N TYR A 183 8.09 -4.69 -12.12
CA TYR A 183 8.03 -5.04 -10.70
C TYR A 183 6.65 -5.56 -10.33
N PHE A 184 6.57 -6.31 -9.24
CA PHE A 184 5.28 -6.62 -8.66
C PHE A 184 5.30 -6.71 -7.13
N VAL A 185 4.14 -6.48 -6.54
CA VAL A 185 3.86 -6.62 -5.11
C VAL A 185 2.56 -7.40 -4.95
N GLY A 186 2.61 -8.50 -4.19
CA GLY A 186 1.48 -9.41 -4.04
C GLY A 186 1.38 -10.45 -5.16
N ASN A 187 0.30 -11.26 -5.15
CA ASN A 187 0.07 -12.40 -6.05
C ASN A 187 1.33 -13.24 -6.38
N SER A 188 2.19 -13.44 -5.39
CA SER A 188 3.52 -14.01 -5.64
C SER A 188 3.49 -15.49 -5.95
N GLU A 189 2.40 -16.20 -5.63
CA GLU A 189 2.28 -17.62 -5.92
C GLU A 189 2.08 -17.84 -7.41
N GLU A 190 1.13 -17.15 -8.02
CA GLU A 190 0.84 -17.28 -9.46
C GLU A 190 1.96 -16.69 -10.32
N LEU A 191 2.39 -15.45 -10.03
CA LEU A 191 3.38 -14.78 -10.87
C LEU A 191 4.75 -15.47 -10.83
N LYS A 192 5.12 -16.13 -9.74
CA LYS A 192 6.39 -16.89 -9.67
C LYS A 192 6.33 -18.23 -10.42
N LEU A 193 5.15 -18.73 -10.76
CA LEU A 193 5.02 -19.90 -11.64
C LEU A 193 5.26 -19.52 -13.10
N THR A 194 4.94 -18.28 -13.47
CA THR A 194 5.06 -17.77 -14.84
C THR A 194 6.38 -17.04 -15.08
N PHE A 195 6.94 -16.38 -14.08
CA PHE A 195 8.08 -15.49 -14.22
C PHE A 195 9.24 -15.85 -13.27
N LYS A 196 10.46 -15.70 -13.79
CA LYS A 196 11.67 -15.68 -12.98
C LYS A 196 11.75 -14.31 -12.31
N THR A 197 11.85 -14.32 -10.99
CA THR A 197 11.73 -13.10 -10.18
C THR A 197 12.86 -13.00 -9.17
N GLU A 198 13.24 -11.79 -8.83
CA GLU A 198 14.22 -11.47 -7.80
C GLU A 198 13.55 -10.65 -6.71
N LYS A 199 13.70 -11.05 -5.45
CA LYS A 199 13.17 -10.27 -4.32
C LYS A 199 14.06 -9.05 -4.10
N ILE A 200 13.44 -7.88 -4.01
CA ILE A 200 14.13 -6.62 -3.69
C ILE A 200 13.65 -6.11 -2.33
N GLY A 201 14.60 -5.62 -1.53
CA GLY A 201 14.31 -5.01 -0.24
C GLY A 201 13.83 -5.99 0.84
N LYS A 202 13.31 -5.43 1.92
CA LYS A 202 12.83 -6.16 3.09
C LYS A 202 11.42 -6.72 2.90
N THR A 203 11.05 -7.60 3.82
CA THR A 203 9.66 -8.06 3.94
C THR A 203 9.02 -7.31 5.10
N TYR A 204 7.83 -6.79 4.88
CA TYR A 204 7.03 -6.12 5.89
C TYR A 204 5.76 -6.91 6.12
N TYR A 205 5.23 -6.84 7.34
CA TYR A 205 3.99 -7.48 7.72
C TYR A 205 3.06 -6.40 8.26
N TRP A 206 1.83 -6.38 7.74
CA TRP A 206 0.82 -5.41 8.14
C TRP A 206 -0.28 -6.10 8.94
N ASP A 207 -0.19 -5.95 10.25
CA ASP A 207 -0.99 -6.66 11.25
C ASP A 207 -2.51 -6.52 11.04
N TRP A 208 -2.97 -5.34 10.61
CA TRP A 208 -4.40 -5.03 10.51
C TRP A 208 -5.14 -5.92 9.51
N TYR A 209 -4.43 -6.34 8.45
CA TYR A 209 -4.99 -7.15 7.37
C TYR A 209 -4.29 -8.52 7.22
N ASN A 210 -3.38 -8.87 8.15
CA ASN A 210 -2.55 -10.07 8.06
C ASN A 210 -1.85 -10.18 6.68
N GLU A 211 -1.38 -9.04 6.17
CA GLU A 211 -0.84 -8.91 4.83
C GLU A 211 0.70 -8.92 4.88
N THR A 212 1.34 -9.76 4.06
CA THR A 212 2.80 -9.78 3.94
C THR A 212 3.23 -9.11 2.64
N LEU A 213 3.99 -8.02 2.77
CA LEU A 213 4.43 -7.19 1.67
C LEU A 213 5.87 -7.51 1.27
N LYS A 214 6.06 -7.75 -0.03
CA LYS A 214 7.34 -8.10 -0.65
C LYS A 214 7.37 -7.50 -2.06
N LEU A 215 8.45 -6.78 -2.37
CA LEU A 215 8.72 -6.31 -3.71
C LEU A 215 9.54 -7.35 -4.47
N TYR A 216 9.17 -7.56 -5.73
CA TYR A 216 9.91 -8.41 -6.65
C TYR A 216 10.13 -7.71 -7.98
N LYS A 217 11.30 -7.93 -8.57
CA LYS A 217 11.62 -7.58 -9.95
C LYS A 217 11.40 -8.78 -10.85
N ILE A 218 10.74 -8.60 -11.97
CA ILE A 218 10.57 -9.62 -13.00
C ILE A 218 11.78 -9.58 -13.92
N ILE A 219 12.49 -10.71 -14.02
CA ILE A 219 13.69 -10.84 -14.85
C ILE A 219 13.30 -11.28 -16.27
N ASN A 220 12.52 -12.35 -16.37
CA ASN A 220 12.04 -12.89 -17.63
C ASN A 220 10.92 -13.91 -17.36
N PRO A 221 10.08 -14.23 -18.35
CA PRO A 221 9.16 -15.36 -18.25
C PRO A 221 9.94 -16.68 -18.10
N ILE A 222 9.43 -17.61 -17.30
CA ILE A 222 9.96 -18.98 -17.17
C ILE A 222 9.68 -19.75 -18.47
N VAL A 223 8.50 -19.53 -19.07
CA VAL A 223 8.10 -20.09 -20.35
C VAL A 223 7.53 -18.98 -21.23
N ASN A 224 8.35 -18.42 -22.12
CA ASN A 224 7.93 -17.52 -23.20
C ASN A 224 7.82 -18.27 -24.54
N ILE A 225 6.63 -18.70 -24.93
CA ILE A 225 6.39 -19.42 -26.19
C ILE A 225 5.38 -18.62 -27.02
N LYS A 226 5.67 -18.41 -28.31
CA LYS A 226 4.74 -17.82 -29.25
C LYS A 226 4.21 -18.90 -30.19
N ILE A 227 2.91 -19.11 -30.21
CA ILE A 227 2.25 -20.04 -31.13
C ILE A 227 1.57 -19.22 -32.23
N ASN A 228 1.94 -19.49 -33.48
CA ASN A 228 1.24 -18.96 -34.65
C ASN A 228 0.67 -20.13 -35.45
N TYR A 229 -0.26 -19.85 -36.34
CA TYR A 229 -0.76 -20.84 -37.30
C TYR A 229 -0.74 -20.29 -38.72
N LEU A 230 -0.62 -21.17 -39.70
CA LEU A 230 -0.61 -20.89 -41.14
C LEU A 230 -1.60 -21.82 -41.83
N ILE A 231 -2.51 -21.23 -42.61
CA ILE A 231 -3.57 -21.94 -43.36
C ILE A 231 -3.56 -21.41 -44.78
N SER A 232 -3.72 -22.30 -45.77
CA SER A 232 -3.74 -21.96 -47.19
C SER A 232 -5.07 -21.32 -47.64
N GLY A 233 -5.45 -20.19 -47.04
CA GLY A 233 -6.72 -19.49 -47.31
C GLY A 233 -7.74 -19.64 -46.17
N TYR A 234 -8.53 -18.58 -45.95
CA TYR A 234 -9.47 -18.47 -44.81
C TYR A 234 -10.91 -18.85 -45.17
N THR A 235 -11.22 -19.03 -46.45
CA THR A 235 -12.55 -19.45 -46.93
C THR A 235 -12.41 -20.84 -47.50
N ARG A 236 -13.26 -21.75 -47.05
CA ARG A 236 -13.23 -23.16 -47.38
C ARG A 236 -14.61 -23.64 -47.79
N GLU A 237 -14.63 -24.63 -48.67
CA GLU A 237 -15.86 -25.32 -49.02
C GLU A 237 -16.11 -26.49 -48.07
N PHE A 238 -17.37 -26.83 -47.86
CA PHE A 238 -17.75 -27.96 -47.03
C PHE A 238 -17.12 -29.27 -47.56
N GLY A 239 -16.47 -30.02 -46.66
CA GLY A 239 -15.78 -31.27 -46.98
C GLY A 239 -14.38 -31.08 -47.59
N GLU A 240 -13.88 -29.85 -47.64
CA GLU A 240 -12.51 -29.56 -48.07
C GLU A 240 -11.49 -30.03 -47.02
N ILE A 241 -10.50 -30.79 -47.47
CA ILE A 241 -9.33 -31.15 -46.66
C ILE A 241 -8.29 -30.05 -46.81
N PHE A 242 -7.81 -29.51 -45.70
CA PHE A 242 -6.74 -28.52 -45.73
C PHE A 242 -5.64 -28.83 -44.72
N ASN A 243 -4.61 -27.98 -44.66
CA ASN A 243 -3.54 -28.14 -43.70
C ASN A 243 -3.48 -26.90 -42.81
N VAL A 244 -3.24 -27.11 -41.51
CA VAL A 244 -3.01 -26.04 -40.53
C VAL A 244 -1.65 -26.26 -39.91
N GLU A 245 -0.70 -25.45 -40.33
CA GLU A 245 0.65 -25.49 -39.79
C GLU A 245 0.76 -24.62 -38.52
N TYR A 246 1.32 -25.15 -37.44
CA TYR A 246 1.44 -24.46 -36.15
C TYR A 246 2.90 -24.14 -35.79
N VAL A 247 3.31 -22.91 -36.00
CA VAL A 247 4.68 -22.48 -35.72
C VAL A 247 4.82 -22.09 -34.26
N ILE A 248 5.48 -22.94 -33.45
CA ILE A 248 5.72 -22.75 -32.01
C ILE A 248 7.12 -22.20 -31.76
N LYS A 249 7.27 -20.88 -31.66
CA LYS A 249 8.57 -20.24 -31.45
C LYS A 249 8.91 -20.13 -29.97
N ASN A 250 10.02 -20.75 -29.57
CA ASN A 250 10.63 -20.52 -28.27
C ASN A 250 11.25 -19.10 -28.24
N LYS A 251 10.71 -18.21 -27.41
CA LYS A 251 11.26 -16.87 -27.18
C LYS A 251 12.20 -16.80 -25.96
N ASN A 252 12.41 -17.92 -25.26
CA ASN A 252 13.32 -17.94 -24.11
C ASN A 252 14.77 -17.93 -24.57
N LYS A 253 15.66 -17.41 -23.72
CA LYS A 253 17.12 -17.45 -23.95
C LYS A 253 17.66 -18.88 -23.95
N GLU A 254 17.02 -19.78 -23.21
CA GLU A 254 17.40 -21.18 -23.07
C GLU A 254 16.42 -22.09 -23.84
N SER A 255 16.92 -23.25 -24.27
CA SER A 255 16.07 -24.26 -24.92
C SER A 255 15.07 -24.83 -23.91
N ILE A 256 13.78 -24.78 -24.25
CA ILE A 256 12.73 -25.41 -23.45
C ILE A 256 12.39 -26.78 -24.04
N LYS A 257 12.28 -27.77 -23.17
CA LYS A 257 11.83 -29.11 -23.53
C LYS A 257 10.31 -29.15 -23.58
N ILE A 258 9.75 -29.42 -24.76
CA ILE A 258 8.31 -29.66 -24.94
C ILE A 258 8.06 -31.17 -24.89
N THR A 259 7.25 -31.60 -23.93
CA THR A 259 6.96 -33.03 -23.67
C THR A 259 5.62 -33.51 -24.22
N SER A 260 4.68 -32.58 -24.45
CA SER A 260 3.37 -32.87 -25.01
C SER A 260 2.79 -31.63 -25.67
N LEU A 261 1.89 -31.85 -26.63
CA LEU A 261 1.07 -30.83 -27.24
C LEU A 261 -0.39 -31.27 -27.15
N GLU A 262 -1.26 -30.33 -26.80
CA GLU A 262 -2.70 -30.51 -26.76
C GLU A 262 -3.34 -29.56 -27.77
N LEU A 263 -4.22 -30.10 -28.61
CA LEU A 263 -4.93 -29.39 -29.65
C LEU A 263 -6.42 -29.59 -29.43
N GLU A 264 -7.12 -28.49 -29.21
CA GLU A 264 -8.57 -28.42 -29.19
C GLU A 264 -9.03 -27.76 -30.50
N LEU A 265 -9.86 -28.47 -31.25
CA LEU A 265 -10.42 -27.98 -32.51
C LEU A 265 -11.86 -27.50 -32.27
N PRO A 266 -12.31 -26.44 -32.96
CA PRO A 266 -13.72 -26.08 -32.98
C PRO A 266 -14.58 -27.22 -33.54
N ASP A 267 -15.84 -27.30 -33.12
CA ASP A 267 -16.78 -28.36 -33.53
C ASP A 267 -16.98 -28.48 -35.06
N SER A 268 -16.63 -27.43 -35.82
CA SER A 268 -16.73 -27.39 -37.28
C SER A 268 -15.50 -27.94 -38.02
N ILE A 269 -14.47 -28.42 -37.30
CA ILE A 269 -13.22 -28.92 -37.87
C ILE A 269 -12.89 -30.26 -37.23
N GLU A 270 -12.66 -31.28 -38.06
CA GLU A 270 -12.27 -32.61 -37.62
C GLU A 270 -10.81 -32.91 -37.99
N PHE A 271 -10.12 -33.55 -37.06
CA PHE A 271 -8.75 -33.97 -37.28
C PHE A 271 -8.72 -35.24 -38.14
N ILE A 272 -8.00 -35.24 -39.28
CA ILE A 272 -7.76 -36.46 -40.06
C ILE A 272 -6.46 -37.14 -39.63
N GLU A 273 -5.33 -36.44 -39.83
CA GLU A 273 -4.02 -37.06 -39.77
C GLU A 273 -2.93 -36.02 -39.50
N VAL A 274 -1.84 -36.47 -38.87
CA VAL A 274 -0.62 -35.66 -38.80
C VAL A 274 0.17 -35.83 -40.10
N ASP A 275 0.74 -34.73 -40.61
CA ASP A 275 1.66 -34.80 -41.74
C ASP A 275 2.89 -35.64 -41.38
N SER A 276 3.31 -36.54 -42.27
CA SER A 276 4.50 -37.37 -42.04
C SER A 276 5.80 -36.57 -42.03
N ASP A 277 5.77 -35.39 -42.65
CA ASP A 277 6.94 -34.53 -42.83
C ASP A 277 7.09 -33.51 -41.67
N GLY A 278 6.14 -33.50 -40.73
CA GLY A 278 6.16 -32.64 -39.54
C GLY A 278 7.02 -33.19 -38.40
N PHE A 279 7.32 -32.35 -37.41
CA PHE A 279 8.07 -32.78 -36.22
C PHE A 279 7.26 -33.77 -35.36
N VAL A 280 5.93 -33.66 -35.37
CA VAL A 280 5.06 -34.66 -34.75
C VAL A 280 4.78 -35.71 -35.81
N SER A 281 5.23 -36.94 -35.59
CA SER A 281 5.03 -38.06 -36.53
C SER A 281 4.10 -39.14 -35.97
N GLN A 282 3.55 -38.92 -34.77
CA GLN A 282 2.64 -39.84 -34.10
C GLN A 282 1.23 -39.27 -34.12
N GLN A 283 0.26 -40.13 -34.40
CA GLN A 283 -1.16 -39.75 -34.33
C GLN A 283 -1.54 -39.40 -32.89
N PRO A 284 -2.32 -38.33 -32.66
CA PRO A 284 -2.76 -37.94 -31.32
C PRO A 284 -3.66 -39.01 -30.70
N GLY A 285 -3.55 -39.16 -29.37
CA GLY A 285 -4.63 -39.74 -28.59
C GLY A 285 -5.76 -38.73 -28.41
N ILE A 286 -7.01 -39.15 -28.44
CA ILE A 286 -8.16 -38.27 -28.19
C ILE A 286 -8.72 -38.51 -26.78
N SER A 287 -8.95 -37.42 -26.05
CA SER A 287 -9.65 -37.44 -24.76
C SER A 287 -10.59 -36.25 -24.68
N ARG A 288 -11.90 -36.51 -24.64
CA ARG A 288 -12.95 -35.48 -24.51
C ARG A 288 -12.84 -34.35 -25.55
N GLY A 289 -12.56 -34.69 -26.80
CA GLY A 289 -12.42 -33.70 -27.89
C GLY A 289 -11.05 -33.01 -27.98
N ILE A 290 -10.13 -33.31 -27.05
CA ILE A 290 -8.76 -32.77 -27.07
C ILE A 290 -7.81 -33.82 -27.64
N TYR A 291 -7.10 -33.45 -28.71
CA TYR A 291 -6.08 -34.26 -29.36
C TYR A 291 -4.73 -34.05 -28.67
N THR A 292 -4.13 -35.12 -28.14
CA THR A 292 -2.89 -35.07 -27.37
C THR A 292 -1.78 -35.85 -28.06
N CYS A 293 -0.66 -35.18 -28.36
CA CYS A 293 0.53 -35.79 -28.95
C CYS A 293 1.69 -35.82 -27.95
N PRO A 294 2.22 -37.00 -27.57
CA PRO A 294 3.48 -37.08 -26.85
C PRO A 294 4.63 -36.62 -27.75
N CYS A 295 5.46 -35.72 -27.23
CA CYS A 295 6.51 -35.06 -28.00
C CYS A 295 7.80 -35.03 -27.17
N ASN A 296 8.97 -34.93 -27.81
CA ASN A 296 10.21 -34.75 -27.08
C ASN A 296 11.18 -33.90 -27.91
N PHE A 297 11.00 -32.59 -27.84
CA PHE A 297 11.76 -31.63 -28.66
C PHE A 297 12.36 -30.53 -27.80
N ASN A 298 13.53 -30.04 -28.21
CA ASN A 298 14.25 -28.95 -27.55
C ASN A 298 14.04 -27.57 -28.23
N THR A 299 13.51 -27.58 -29.46
CA THR A 299 13.12 -26.42 -30.28
C THR A 299 12.12 -26.90 -31.33
N LEU A 300 11.08 -26.12 -31.66
CA LEU A 300 9.99 -26.55 -32.53
C LEU A 300 9.67 -25.52 -33.63
N GLU A 301 9.42 -25.98 -34.85
CA GLU A 301 8.53 -25.37 -35.84
C GLU A 301 7.71 -26.56 -36.40
N THR A 302 6.41 -26.70 -36.14
CA THR A 302 5.66 -27.92 -36.50
C THR A 302 4.50 -27.63 -37.44
N SER A 303 4.21 -28.53 -38.37
CA SER A 303 3.01 -28.49 -39.21
C SER A 303 2.04 -29.63 -38.85
N PHE A 304 0.72 -29.38 -38.93
CA PHE A 304 -0.34 -30.37 -38.77
C PHE A 304 -1.29 -30.35 -40.00
N LYS A 305 -1.96 -31.45 -40.33
CA LYS A 305 -3.04 -31.48 -41.34
C LYS A 305 -4.39 -31.63 -40.64
N VAL A 306 -5.44 -30.92 -41.08
CA VAL A 306 -6.78 -30.96 -40.44
C VAL A 306 -7.87 -30.74 -41.49
N MET A 307 -9.06 -31.31 -41.31
CA MET A 307 -10.14 -31.26 -42.30
C MET A 307 -11.37 -30.56 -41.75
N GLU A 308 -12.08 -29.84 -42.61
CA GLU A 308 -13.38 -29.32 -42.21
C GLU A 308 -14.42 -30.43 -42.24
N ILE A 309 -15.03 -30.71 -41.09
CA ILE A 309 -16.21 -31.56 -41.02
C ILE A 309 -17.26 -30.84 -40.18
N PHE A 310 -18.47 -30.72 -40.72
CA PHE A 310 -19.64 -30.29 -39.98
C PHE A 310 -20.44 -31.56 -39.62
N GLU A 311 -20.61 -31.85 -38.32
CA GLU A 311 -21.75 -32.66 -37.87
C GLU A 311 -22.96 -31.74 -37.64
N LEU A 312 -24.11 -32.20 -38.13
CA LEU A 312 -25.43 -31.54 -38.08
C LEU A 312 -26.10 -31.70 -36.71
#